data_AF-X8CH33-F1
#
_entry.id   AF-X8CH33-F1
#
_cell.length_a   1.000
_cell.length_b   1.000
_cell.length_c   1.000
_cell.angle_alpha   90.00
_cell.angle_beta   90.00
_cell.angle_gamma   90.00
#
_symmetry.space_group_name_H-M   'P 1'
#
loop_
_entity.id
_entity.type
_entity.pdbx_description
1 polymer ?
#
loop_
_entity_poly.entity_id
_entity_poly.type
_entity_poly.pdbx_seq_one_letter_code
_entity_poly.pdbx_strand_id
1 'polypeptide(L)'
;MTNTNLTVLRADSPRPADVPASGWAGAIVTVIAGSVTGEIIRSIFDDLSVADEAHIAIDGHGRPLADVAVQTDNAQALRDLAAVATFLADELAGPPVREK
;
A
#
# COMPACT_ATOMS: atom_id res chain seq x y z
N MET A 1 18.98 10.99 8.30
CA MET A 1 19.58 9.96 7.42
C MET A 1 19.05 8.61 7.88
N THR A 2 18.10 8.03 7.15
CA THR A 2 17.78 6.60 7.25
C THR A 2 17.26 6.23 5.88
N ASN A 3 18.16 5.73 5.05
CA ASN A 3 17.80 5.12 3.79
C ASN A 3 17.26 3.73 4.16
N THR A 4 15.98 3.65 4.52
CA THR A 4 15.32 2.35 4.67
C THR A 4 15.30 1.77 3.27
N ASN A 5 16.02 0.67 3.03
CA ASN A 5 15.99 -0.01 1.73
C ASN A 5 14.58 -0.55 1.51
N LEU A 6 13.71 0.25 0.88
CA LEU A 6 12.37 -0.15 0.51
C LEU A 6 12.46 -0.98 -0.78
N THR A 7 11.95 -2.19 -0.71
CA THR A 7 11.69 -2.96 -1.93
C THR A 7 10.26 -2.67 -2.35
N VAL A 8 10.08 -2.19 -3.58
CA VAL A 8 8.76 -1.85 -4.13
C VAL A 8 8.46 -2.74 -5.33
N LEU A 9 7.34 -3.44 -5.26
CA LEU A 9 6.77 -4.24 -6.35
C LEU A 9 5.50 -3.54 -6.84
N ARG A 10 5.39 -3.33 -8.15
CA ARG A 10 4.26 -2.61 -8.75
C ARG A 10 3.66 -3.44 -9.86
N ALA A 11 2.35 -3.67 -9.79
CA ALA A 11 1.56 -4.02 -10.95
C ALA A 11 1.16 -2.75 -11.72
N ASP A 12 0.97 -2.89 -13.03
CA ASP A 12 0.46 -1.80 -13.86
C ASP A 12 -0.97 -1.44 -13.45
N SER A 13 -1.25 -0.15 -13.27
CA SER A 13 -2.59 0.32 -12.93
C SER A 13 -3.59 -0.07 -14.02
N PRO A 14 -4.78 -0.61 -13.67
CA PRO A 14 -5.81 -0.90 -14.64
C PRO A 14 -6.31 0.39 -15.28
N ARG A 15 -6.73 0.30 -16.54
CA ARG A 15 -7.49 1.35 -17.22
C ARG A 15 -8.97 1.00 -17.16
N PRO A 16 -9.87 1.98 -17.31
CA PRO A 16 -11.31 1.72 -17.39
C PRO A 16 -11.68 0.68 -18.45
N ALA A 17 -10.94 0.62 -19.56
CA ALA A 17 -11.16 -0.36 -20.63
C ALA A 17 -10.81 -1.81 -20.26
N ASP A 18 -10.07 -2.01 -19.16
CA ASP A 18 -9.64 -3.33 -18.70
C ASP A 18 -10.70 -3.95 -17.74
N VAL A 19 -11.74 -3.19 -17.37
CA VAL A 19 -12.83 -3.63 -16.47
C VAL A 19 -13.86 -4.48 -17.24
N PRO A 20 -14.19 -5.70 -16.78
CA PRO A 20 -15.22 -6.52 -17.41
C PRO A 20 -16.63 -5.93 -17.23
N ALA A 21 -17.60 -6.39 -18.04
CA ALA A 21 -18.99 -5.91 -18.00
C ALA A 21 -19.69 -6.10 -16.64
N SER A 22 -19.17 -6.99 -15.79
CA SER A 22 -19.55 -7.12 -14.38
C SER A 22 -18.31 -7.49 -13.57
N GLY A 23 -18.03 -6.76 -12.48
CA GLY A 23 -16.89 -7.02 -11.61
C GLY A 23 -15.95 -5.82 -11.47
N TRP A 24 -14.64 -6.10 -11.43
CA TRP A 24 -13.62 -5.09 -11.20
C TRP A 24 -12.29 -5.48 -11.87
N ALA A 25 -11.45 -4.47 -12.10
CA ALA A 25 -10.04 -4.64 -12.43
C ALA A 25 -9.20 -3.90 -11.39
N GLY A 26 -8.09 -4.47 -10.94
CA GLY A 26 -7.27 -3.86 -9.90
C GLY A 26 -5.78 -4.09 -10.08
N ALA A 27 -5.00 -3.24 -9.44
CA ALA A 27 -3.55 -3.35 -9.34
C ALA A 27 -3.11 -3.26 -7.89
N ILE A 28 -2.02 -3.94 -7.58
CA ILE A 28 -1.42 -3.96 -6.25
C ILE A 28 -0.04 -3.32 -6.32
N VAL A 29 0.23 -2.42 -5.38
CA VAL A 29 1.58 -1.95 -5.05
C VAL A 29 1.95 -2.54 -3.71
N THR A 30 3.04 -3.31 -3.67
CA THR A 30 3.58 -3.89 -2.44
C THR A 30 4.90 -3.20 -2.10
N VAL A 31 5.06 -2.79 -0.84
CA VAL A 31 6.30 -2.24 -0.30
C VAL A 31 6.77 -3.09 0.87
N ILE A 32 8.07 -3.38 0.92
CA ILE A 32 8.67 -4.21 1.96
C ILE A 32 9.84 -3.45 2.58
N ALA A 33 9.84 -3.37 3.91
CA ALA A 33 10.91 -2.83 4.73
C ALA A 33 11.19 -3.80 5.89
N GLY A 34 12.29 -4.54 5.84
CA GLY A 34 12.60 -5.54 6.86
C GLY A 34 11.47 -6.58 6.99
N SER A 35 10.86 -6.65 8.18
CA SER A 35 9.73 -7.55 8.48
C SER A 35 8.35 -6.90 8.30
N VAL A 36 8.29 -5.68 7.78
CA VAL A 36 7.04 -4.95 7.53
C VAL A 36 6.72 -4.98 6.04
N THR A 37 5.51 -5.42 5.72
CA THR A 37 4.96 -5.40 4.36
C THR A 37 3.73 -4.51 4.32
N GLY A 38 3.70 -3.58 3.38
CA GLY A 38 2.54 -2.75 3.06
C GLY A 38 2.01 -3.05 1.66
N GLU A 39 0.71 -2.98 1.48
CA GLU A 39 0.03 -3.16 0.20
C GLU A 39 -1.00 -2.06 -0.01
N ILE A 40 -1.03 -1.47 -1.21
CA ILE A 40 -2.18 -0.71 -1.71
C ILE A 40 -2.80 -1.48 -2.85
N ILE A 41 -4.10 -1.67 -2.77
CA ILE A 41 -4.93 -2.26 -3.82
C ILE A 41 -5.76 -1.12 -4.40
N ARG A 42 -5.55 -0.81 -5.68
CA ARG A 42 -6.41 0.13 -6.41
C ARG A 42 -7.35 -0.67 -7.30
N SER A 43 -8.64 -0.42 -7.19
CA SER A 43 -9.68 -1.14 -7.93
C SER A 43 -10.56 -0.16 -8.70
N ILE A 44 -10.88 -0.51 -9.96
CA ILE A 44 -11.90 0.13 -10.77
C ILE A 44 -13.06 -0.86 -10.92
N PHE A 45 -14.25 -0.45 -10.54
CA PHE A 45 -15.47 -1.26 -10.63
C PHE A 45 -16.20 -1.05 -11.96
N ASP A 46 -17.15 -1.93 -12.25
CA ASP A 46 -17.99 -1.90 -13.47
C ASP A 46 -18.85 -0.63 -13.60
N ASP A 47 -19.18 0.04 -12.50
CA ASP A 47 -19.81 1.36 -12.46
C ASP A 47 -18.83 2.54 -12.66
N LEU A 48 -17.55 2.22 -12.94
CA LEU A 48 -16.42 3.13 -13.09
C LEU A 48 -16.02 3.87 -11.80
N SER A 49 -16.55 3.47 -10.64
CA SER A 49 -16.04 3.95 -9.36
C SER A 49 -14.63 3.40 -9.10
N VAL A 50 -13.85 4.18 -8.35
CA VAL A 50 -12.49 3.81 -7.93
C VAL A 50 -12.47 3.69 -6.42
N ALA A 51 -11.84 2.64 -5.92
CA ALA A 51 -11.54 2.49 -4.50
C ALA A 51 -10.07 2.11 -4.30
N ASP A 52 -9.49 2.68 -3.24
CA ASP A 52 -8.17 2.33 -2.76
C ASP A 52 -8.30 1.65 -1.39
N GLU A 53 -7.62 0.53 -1.22
CA GLU A 53 -7.51 -0.18 0.05
C GLU A 53 -6.03 -0.29 0.44
N ALA A 54 -5.69 0.02 1.69
CA ALA A 54 -4.32 -0.09 2.18
C ALA A 54 -4.25 -1.10 3.33
N HIS A 55 -3.28 -2.01 3.25
CA HIS A 55 -2.98 -3.02 4.27
C HIS A 55 -1.55 -2.87 4.75
N ILE A 56 -1.31 -3.02 6.05
CA ILE A 56 0.04 -3.14 6.61
C ILE A 56 0.08 -4.39 7.50
N ALA A 57 1.10 -5.20 7.29
CA ALA A 57 1.40 -6.38 8.08
C ALA A 57 2.83 -6.29 8.62
N ILE A 58 3.03 -6.79 9.84
CA ILE A 58 4.34 -6.97 10.46
C ILE A 58 4.47 -8.48 10.69
N ASP A 59 5.55 -9.11 10.23
CA ASP A 59 5.75 -10.55 10.44
C ASP A 59 5.62 -10.91 11.91
N GLY A 60 4.87 -11.97 12.20
CA GLY A 60 4.53 -12.38 13.57
C GLY A 60 3.28 -11.70 14.16
N HIS A 61 2.68 -10.73 13.46
CA HIS A 61 1.40 -10.10 13.80
C HIS A 61 0.35 -10.40 12.71
N GLY A 62 -0.85 -10.88 13.09
CA GLY A 62 -1.90 -11.29 12.14
C GLY A 62 -2.58 -10.12 11.40
N ARG A 63 -3.25 -10.41 10.26
CA ARG A 63 -4.13 -9.45 9.53
C ARG A 63 -5.63 -9.77 9.79
N PRO A 64 -6.58 -8.82 9.60
CA PRO A 64 -6.42 -7.39 9.38
C PRO A 64 -6.50 -6.64 10.71
N LEU A 65 -5.64 -5.65 10.90
CA LEU A 65 -5.49 -5.01 12.20
C LEU A 65 -6.36 -3.76 12.28
N ALA A 66 -7.53 -3.87 12.91
CA ALA A 66 -8.40 -2.72 13.17
C ALA A 66 -7.85 -1.80 14.28
N ASP A 67 -7.03 -2.33 15.19
CA ASP A 67 -6.23 -1.59 16.17
C ASP A 67 -4.91 -2.36 16.41
N VAL A 68 -3.76 -1.79 16.02
CA VAL A 68 -2.45 -2.42 16.27
C VAL A 68 -1.82 -1.85 17.54
N ALA A 69 -1.90 -2.59 18.65
CA ALA A 69 -0.94 -2.42 19.72
C ALA A 69 0.35 -3.16 19.35
N VAL A 70 1.34 -2.45 18.79
CA VAL A 70 2.68 -3.03 18.53
C VAL A 70 3.45 -3.07 19.84
N GLN A 71 3.48 -4.24 20.49
CA GLN A 71 4.35 -4.49 21.65
C GLN A 71 5.69 -5.02 21.14
N THR A 72 6.73 -4.18 21.15
CA THR A 72 8.07 -4.57 20.70
C THR A 72 9.14 -3.75 21.40
N ASP A 73 10.30 -4.35 21.64
CA ASP A 73 11.55 -3.68 22.04
C ASP A 73 12.43 -3.34 20.82
N ASN A 74 12.04 -3.81 19.63
CA ASN A 74 12.77 -3.61 18.39
C ASN A 74 12.43 -2.24 17.77
N ALA A 75 13.22 -1.22 18.13
CA ALA A 75 13.08 0.12 17.58
C ALA A 75 13.21 0.18 16.04
N GLN A 76 13.91 -0.77 15.40
CA GLN A 76 14.03 -0.79 13.94
C GLN A 76 12.71 -1.19 13.27
N ALA A 77 11.95 -2.13 13.84
CA ALA A 77 10.64 -2.51 13.32
C ALA A 77 9.65 -1.33 13.29
N LEU A 78 9.71 -0.44 14.29
CA LEU A 78 8.90 0.79 14.30
C LEU A 78 9.32 1.79 13.21
N ARG A 79 10.62 1.87 12.88
CA ARG A 79 11.09 2.72 11.77
C ARG A 79 10.67 2.15 10.42
N ASP A 80 10.74 0.84 10.27
CA ASP A 80 10.31 0.15 9.06
C ASP A 80 8.80 0.31 8.85
N LEU A 81 8.02 0.20 9.93
CA LEU A 81 6.58 0.50 9.94
C LEU A 81 6.29 1.94 9.50
N ALA A 82 6.99 2.92 10.08
CA ALA A 82 6.83 4.31 9.69
C ALA A 82 7.17 4.54 8.21
N ALA A 83 8.26 3.94 7.72
CA ALA A 83 8.67 4.07 6.33
C ALA A 83 7.65 3.47 5.35
N VAL A 84 7.11 2.28 5.67
CA VAL A 84 6.04 1.65 4.89
C VAL A 84 4.78 2.52 4.92
N ALA A 85 4.35 2.99 6.09
CA ALA A 85 3.17 3.82 6.21
C ALA A 85 3.29 5.15 5.44
N THR A 86 4.45 5.81 5.51
CA THR A 86 4.72 7.03 4.72
C THR A 86 4.68 6.74 3.22
N PHE A 87 5.30 5.66 2.77
CA PHE A 87 5.28 5.29 1.36
C PHE A 87 3.85 5.03 0.85
N LEU A 88 3.04 4.30 1.62
CA LEU A 88 1.64 4.06 1.25
C LEU A 88 0.83 5.38 1.21
N ALA A 89 1.05 6.29 2.15
CA ALA A 89 0.39 7.60 2.14
C ALA A 89 0.76 8.41 0.88
N ASP A 90 2.03 8.42 0.51
CA ASP A 90 2.51 9.09 -0.71
C ASP A 90 1.91 8.44 -1.97
N GLU A 91 1.76 7.12 -1.98
CA GLU A 91 1.09 6.43 -3.09
C GLU A 91 -0.40 6.74 -3.17
N LEU A 92 -1.11 6.86 -2.05
CA LEU A 92 -2.52 7.28 -2.08
C LEU A 92 -2.69 8.72 -2.56
N ALA A 93 -1.75 9.60 -2.25
CA ALA A 93 -1.78 10.99 -2.73
C ALA A 93 -1.61 11.09 -4.26
N GLY A 94 -1.03 10.07 -4.89
CA GLY A 94 -0.71 10.07 -6.31
C GLY A 94 0.41 11.06 -6.68
N PRO A 95 0.83 11.12 -7.96
CA PRO A 95 1.81 12.10 -8.38
C PRO A 95 1.27 13.53 -8.18
N PRO A 96 2.11 14.50 -7.73
CA PRO A 96 1.67 15.87 -7.58
C PRO A 96 1.12 16.36 -8.91
N VAL A 97 -0.11 16.86 -8.91
CA VAL A 97 -0.72 17.52 -10.06
C VAL A 97 0.19 18.68 -10.43
N ARG A 98 0.94 18.57 -11.52
CA ARG A 98 1.64 19.73 -12.09
C ARG A 98 0.56 20.66 -12.61
N GLU A 99 0.24 21.69 -11.85
CA GLU A 99 -0.48 22.85 -12.37
C GLU A 99 0.30 23.38 -13.58
N LYS A 100 -0.38 23.48 -14.72
CA LYS A 100 0.15 24.08 -15.94
C LYS A 100 0.07 25.59 -15.88
#